data_AF-A0A3B7LZQ6-F1
#
_entry.id   AF-A0A3B7LZQ6-F1
#
_cell.length_a   1.000
_cell.length_b   1.000
_cell.length_c   1.000
_cell.angle_alpha   90.00
_cell.angle_beta   90.00
_cell.angle_gamma   90.00
#
_symmetry.space_group_name_H-M   'P 1'
#
loop_
_entity.id
_entity.type
_entity.pdbx_description
1 polymer ?
#
loop_
_entity_poly.entity_id
_entity_poly.type
_entity_poly.pdbx_seq_one_letter_code
_entity_poly.pdbx_strand_id
1 'polypeptide(L)'
;MKKLWLDIGNTRLKYWITQDRDVIEHAAELHLQSPADLLLGLIHHFKALKLSQAGVSSVQDKKSNQRIREILKKLEIPVIFAQVHAEYAGLQCGYQETSQLGIDRWLQVLAVVSSSDQNYCVISCGTALTIDLADGFQHLGGYILPNLYLQRDSLIQNTKGIKIPDAAFSELSPGRNTIDAVHHGILLGLISTIEKVMQQTPRQLILTGGDAPLFAQHLQQFNPTVESDLLLKGLQHYIAHATEQP
;
A
#
# COMPACT_ATOMS: atom_id res chain seq x y z
N MET A 1 24.35 -5.99 -6.18
CA MET A 1 24.20 -7.00 -5.09
C MET A 1 22.73 -7.29 -4.83
N LYS A 2 22.36 -8.49 -4.35
CA LYS A 2 20.94 -8.82 -4.12
C LYS A 2 20.41 -8.23 -2.80
N LYS A 3 19.20 -7.70 -2.80
CA LYS A 3 18.52 -7.14 -1.62
C LYS A 3 17.11 -7.72 -1.49
N LEU A 4 16.65 -7.87 -0.24
CA LEU A 4 15.30 -8.31 0.09
C LEU A 4 14.47 -7.11 0.54
N TRP A 5 13.25 -7.02 0.05
CA TRP A 5 12.27 -6.00 0.42
C TRP A 5 11.02 -6.70 0.90
N LEU A 6 10.55 -6.37 2.09
CA LEU A 6 9.39 -7.01 2.72
C LEU A 6 8.33 -5.96 3.01
N ASP A 7 7.09 -6.27 2.65
CA ASP A 7 5.91 -5.54 3.06
C ASP A 7 4.97 -6.48 3.83
N ILE A 8 4.83 -6.21 5.12
CA ILE A 8 4.13 -7.09 6.05
C ILE A 8 2.81 -6.40 6.46
N GLY A 9 1.83 -6.57 5.58
CA GLY A 9 0.46 -6.11 5.76
C GLY A 9 -0.37 -7.03 6.67
N ASN A 10 -1.57 -6.59 7.03
CA ASN A 10 -2.50 -7.36 7.88
C ASN A 10 -3.02 -8.64 7.22
N THR A 11 -3.08 -8.70 5.90
CA THR A 11 -3.65 -9.84 5.15
C THR A 11 -2.59 -10.60 4.34
N ARG A 12 -1.55 -9.89 3.92
CA ARG A 12 -0.56 -10.39 2.95
C ARG A 12 0.84 -10.00 3.38
N LEU A 13 1.80 -10.86 3.04
CA LEU A 13 3.22 -10.59 3.10
C LEU A 13 3.65 -10.54 1.65
N LYS A 14 4.09 -9.37 1.20
CA LYS A 14 4.71 -9.22 -0.12
C LYS A 14 6.21 -9.15 0.06
N TYR A 15 6.94 -9.72 -0.88
CA TYR A 15 8.37 -9.54 -0.93
C TYR A 15 8.86 -9.38 -2.35
N TRP A 16 10.00 -8.69 -2.46
CA TRP A 16 10.75 -8.55 -3.69
C TRP A 16 12.21 -8.88 -3.40
N ILE A 17 12.83 -9.60 -4.32
CA ILE A 17 14.28 -9.72 -4.40
C ILE A 17 14.71 -8.87 -5.59
N THR A 18 15.60 -7.91 -5.32
CA THR A 18 16.16 -7.07 -6.38
C THR A 18 17.64 -7.35 -6.54
N GLN A 19 18.13 -7.25 -7.77
CA GLN A 19 19.54 -7.14 -8.07
C GLN A 19 19.74 -5.78 -8.72
N ASP A 20 20.45 -4.90 -8.01
CA ASP A 20 20.62 -3.50 -8.39
C ASP A 20 19.26 -2.78 -8.46
N ARG A 21 18.75 -2.43 -9.65
CA ARG A 21 17.42 -1.81 -9.82
C ARG A 21 16.32 -2.78 -10.26
N ASP A 22 16.70 -3.98 -10.69
CA ASP A 22 15.77 -4.92 -11.31
C ASP A 22 15.16 -5.87 -10.26
N VAL A 23 13.85 -6.07 -10.35
CA VAL A 23 13.14 -7.11 -9.59
C VAL A 23 13.41 -8.44 -10.28
N ILE A 24 14.13 -9.33 -9.59
CA ILE A 24 14.45 -10.68 -10.11
C ILE A 24 13.50 -11.75 -9.58
N GLU A 25 12.81 -11.46 -8.49
CA GLU A 25 11.80 -12.34 -7.88
C GLU A 25 10.82 -11.49 -7.07
N HIS A 26 9.53 -11.83 -7.11
CA HIS A 26 8.54 -11.24 -6.22
C HIS A 26 7.42 -12.25 -5.94
N ALA A 27 6.82 -12.16 -4.76
CA ALA A 27 5.59 -12.88 -4.46
C ALA A 27 4.71 -12.08 -3.48
N ALA A 28 3.42 -12.39 -3.49
CA ALA A 28 2.43 -11.85 -2.57
C ALA A 28 1.67 -13.01 -1.94
N GLU A 29 2.10 -13.41 -0.75
CA GLU A 29 1.58 -14.59 -0.07
C GLU A 29 0.51 -14.19 0.95
N LEU A 30 -0.63 -14.88 0.92
CA LEU A 30 -1.68 -14.72 1.93
C LEU A 30 -1.21 -15.34 3.24
N HIS A 31 -1.35 -14.61 4.35
CA HIS A 31 -1.16 -15.16 5.69
C HIS A 31 -2.42 -14.92 6.50
N LEU A 32 -3.23 -15.97 6.66
CA LEU A 32 -4.51 -15.85 7.37
C LEU A 32 -4.36 -15.94 8.90
N GLN A 33 -3.17 -16.30 9.40
CA GLN A 33 -2.95 -16.55 10.83
C GLN A 33 -1.70 -15.88 11.41
N SER A 34 -0.57 -15.85 10.69
CA SER A 34 0.67 -15.27 11.22
C SER A 34 1.69 -14.99 10.10
N PRO A 35 2.06 -13.72 9.86
CA PRO A 35 3.11 -13.38 8.89
C PRO A 35 4.48 -13.89 9.34
N ALA A 36 4.72 -14.01 10.65
CA ALA A 36 5.97 -14.53 11.19
C ALA A 36 6.18 -16.00 10.82
N ASP A 37 5.14 -16.83 10.87
CA ASP A 37 5.27 -18.26 10.55
C ASP A 37 5.50 -18.48 9.05
N LEU A 38 4.82 -17.70 8.20
CA LEU A 38 5.09 -17.67 6.77
C LEU A 38 6.55 -17.25 6.48
N LEU A 39 7.01 -16.16 7.11
CA LEU A 39 8.39 -15.68 6.95
C LEU A 39 9.43 -16.72 7.42
N LEU A 40 9.13 -17.46 8.50
CA LEU A 40 9.98 -18.54 8.98
C LEU A 40 10.13 -19.64 7.92
N GLY A 41 9.06 -19.96 7.18
CA GLY A 41 9.11 -20.91 6.06
C GLY A 41 9.97 -20.43 4.88
N LEU A 42 9.99 -19.12 4.62
CA LEU A 42 10.76 -18.51 3.54
C LEU A 42 12.25 -18.28 3.89
N ILE A 43 12.64 -18.43 5.16
CA ILE A 43 13.97 -18.04 5.61
C ILE A 43 15.11 -18.82 4.93
N HIS A 44 14.91 -20.11 4.66
CA HIS A 44 15.92 -20.95 4.00
C HIS A 44 16.12 -20.54 2.54
N HIS A 45 15.03 -20.20 1.86
CA HIS A 45 15.06 -19.67 0.50
C HIS A 45 15.87 -18.37 0.46
N PHE A 46 15.55 -17.41 1.33
CA PHE A 46 16.26 -16.14 1.40
C PHE A 46 17.75 -16.28 1.73
N LYS A 47 18.13 -17.23 2.59
CA LYS A 47 19.56 -17.54 2.86
C LYS A 47 20.31 -18.01 1.62
N ALA A 48 19.70 -18.86 0.80
CA ALA A 48 20.34 -19.40 -0.39
C ALA A 48 20.67 -18.32 -1.44
N LEU A 49 19.96 -17.18 -1.40
CA LEU A 49 20.11 -16.09 -2.35
C LEU A 49 21.31 -15.17 -2.09
N LYS A 50 22.06 -15.35 -1.00
CA LYS A 50 23.23 -14.51 -0.63
C LYS A 50 22.92 -13.01 -0.67
N LEU A 51 21.86 -12.63 0.04
CA LEU A 51 21.39 -11.26 0.15
C LEU A 51 22.43 -10.38 0.87
N SER A 52 22.45 -9.10 0.55
CA SER A 52 23.36 -8.11 1.17
C SER A 52 22.67 -7.23 2.22
N GLN A 53 21.36 -7.08 2.14
CA GLN A 53 20.55 -6.23 3.01
C GLN A 53 19.07 -6.63 2.90
N ALA A 54 18.30 -6.38 3.96
CA ALA A 54 16.85 -6.43 3.93
C ALA A 54 16.20 -5.11 4.38
N GLY A 55 15.17 -4.69 3.66
CA GLY A 55 14.27 -3.60 4.01
C GLY A 55 12.90 -4.11 4.40
N VAL A 56 12.30 -3.53 5.44
CA VAL A 56 11.01 -3.98 5.97
C VAL A 56 10.04 -2.81 6.17
N SER A 57 8.92 -2.86 5.47
CA SER A 57 7.65 -2.19 5.78
C SER A 57 6.78 -3.15 6.60
N SER A 58 6.20 -2.70 7.71
CA SER A 58 5.29 -3.52 8.50
C SER A 58 4.29 -2.68 9.27
N VAL A 59 3.01 -2.99 9.10
CA VAL A 59 1.89 -2.42 9.85
C VAL A 59 1.43 -3.33 11.00
N GLN A 60 2.20 -4.39 11.29
CA GLN A 60 1.89 -5.34 12.36
C GLN A 60 2.06 -4.74 13.76
N ASP A 61 1.47 -5.38 14.76
CA ASP A 61 1.66 -5.00 16.16
C ASP A 61 3.12 -5.23 16.64
N LYS A 62 3.43 -4.70 17.84
CA LYS A 62 4.77 -4.79 18.44
C LYS A 62 5.25 -6.23 18.65
N LYS A 63 4.36 -7.14 19.07
CA LYS A 63 4.70 -8.54 19.39
C LYS A 63 5.04 -9.31 18.13
N SER A 64 4.23 -9.15 17.09
CA SER A 64 4.42 -9.74 15.77
C SER A 64 5.71 -9.20 15.13
N ASN A 65 5.95 -7.89 15.20
CA ASN A 65 7.18 -7.27 14.70
C ASN A 65 8.43 -7.76 15.44
N GLN A 66 8.36 -7.97 16.75
CA GLN A 66 9.48 -8.55 17.51
C GLN A 66 9.82 -9.96 17.01
N ARG A 67 8.81 -10.80 16.81
CA ARG A 67 8.97 -12.18 16.30
C ARG A 67 9.55 -12.19 14.87
N ILE A 68 9.09 -11.29 14.01
CA ILE A 68 9.64 -11.09 12.65
C ILE A 68 11.12 -10.71 12.71
N ARG A 69 11.51 -9.77 13.60
CA ARG A 69 12.92 -9.38 13.78
C ARG A 69 13.80 -10.55 14.18
N GLU A 70 13.34 -11.39 15.11
CA GLU A 70 14.07 -12.58 15.55
C GLU A 70 14.27 -13.60 14.41
N ILE A 71 13.29 -13.76 13.54
CA ILE A 71 13.40 -14.62 12.36
C ILE A 71 14.40 -14.03 11.37
N LEU A 72 14.31 -12.74 11.06
CA LEU A 72 15.19 -12.08 10.09
C LEU A 72 16.66 -12.01 10.56
N LYS A 73 16.93 -11.98 11.87
CA LYS A 73 18.29 -12.11 12.41
C LYS A 73 19.01 -13.35 11.91
N LYS A 74 18.29 -14.44 11.61
CA LYS A 74 18.88 -15.67 11.07
C LYS A 74 19.55 -15.45 9.72
N LEU A 75 19.18 -14.42 8.96
CA LEU A 75 19.79 -14.11 7.65
C LEU A 75 21.24 -13.62 7.78
N GLU A 76 21.66 -13.15 8.96
CA GLU A 76 23.03 -12.65 9.19
C GLU A 76 23.41 -11.47 8.26
N ILE A 77 22.43 -10.65 7.91
CA ILE A 77 22.57 -9.44 7.09
C ILE A 77 21.98 -8.22 7.81
N PRO A 78 22.36 -6.99 7.43
CA PRO A 78 21.68 -5.78 7.90
C PRO A 78 20.19 -5.79 7.54
N VAL A 79 19.33 -5.55 8.53
CA VAL A 79 17.87 -5.48 8.38
C VAL A 79 17.40 -4.13 8.88
N ILE A 80 16.77 -3.33 8.01
CA ILE A 80 16.26 -2.00 8.32
C ILE A 80 14.74 -2.04 8.28
N PHE A 81 14.10 -1.61 9.37
CA PHE A 81 12.66 -1.41 9.42
C PHE A 81 12.37 0.06 9.17
N ALA A 82 11.55 0.35 8.18
CA ALA A 82 11.11 1.70 7.92
C ALA A 82 10.20 2.20 9.05
N GLN A 83 10.30 3.50 9.34
CA GLN A 83 9.53 4.18 10.36
C GLN A 83 9.07 5.53 9.83
N VAL A 84 7.94 6.02 10.35
CA VAL A 84 7.45 7.36 10.02
C VAL A 84 8.17 8.36 10.93
N HIS A 85 8.76 9.37 10.31
CA HIS A 85 9.42 10.48 11.01
C HIS A 85 8.59 11.75 10.85
N ALA A 86 8.85 12.77 11.67
CA ALA A 86 8.22 14.08 11.51
C ALA A 86 8.63 14.72 10.17
N GLU A 87 9.88 14.51 9.78
CA GLU A 87 10.42 14.85 8.47
C GLU A 87 11.37 13.73 8.03
N TYR A 88 11.33 13.35 6.75
CA TYR A 88 12.26 12.38 6.17
C TYR A 88 12.49 12.67 4.69
N ALA A 89 13.75 12.76 4.27
CA ALA A 89 14.13 13.10 2.89
C ALA A 89 13.39 14.35 2.35
N GLY A 90 13.21 15.36 3.21
CA GLY A 90 12.50 16.60 2.90
C GLY A 90 10.97 16.51 3.04
N LEU A 91 10.37 15.32 3.03
CA LEU A 91 8.92 15.15 3.20
C LEU A 91 8.53 15.33 4.68
N GLN A 92 7.63 16.26 4.95
CA GLN A 92 7.06 16.52 6.27
C GLN A 92 5.77 15.72 6.49
N CYS A 93 5.62 15.13 7.68
CA CYS A 93 4.46 14.32 8.02
C CYS A 93 3.28 15.18 8.50
N GLY A 94 2.12 15.03 7.87
CA GLY A 94 0.88 15.76 8.26
C GLY A 94 0.13 15.19 9.45
N TYR A 95 0.55 14.07 10.03
CA TYR A 95 -0.09 13.54 11.23
C TYR A 95 0.43 14.24 12.48
N GLN A 96 -0.47 14.56 13.41
CA GLN A 96 -0.10 15.13 14.72
C GLN A 96 0.83 14.18 15.50
N GLU A 97 0.52 12.89 15.47
CA GLU A 97 1.37 11.82 16.02
C GLU A 97 1.85 10.92 14.89
N THR A 98 3.13 11.02 14.54
CA THR A 98 3.74 10.26 13.43
C THR A 98 3.56 8.76 13.57
N SER A 99 3.57 8.24 14.80
CA SER A 99 3.38 6.81 15.09
C SER A 99 1.99 6.27 14.74
N GLN A 100 1.01 7.14 14.49
CA GLN A 100 -0.34 6.74 14.06
C GLN A 100 -0.47 6.63 12.53
N LEU A 101 0.50 7.14 11.76
CA LEU A 101 0.50 6.97 10.32
C LEU A 101 1.04 5.58 9.96
N GLY A 102 0.29 4.85 9.13
CA GLY A 102 0.75 3.58 8.57
C GLY A 102 2.01 3.78 7.74
N ILE A 103 3.04 2.97 8.01
CA ILE A 103 4.32 3.06 7.30
C ILE A 103 4.17 2.80 5.79
N ASP A 104 3.23 1.96 5.41
CA ASP A 104 2.89 1.68 4.01
C ASP A 104 2.40 2.93 3.28
N ARG A 105 1.47 3.67 3.89
CA ARG A 105 0.97 4.96 3.36
C ARG A 105 2.08 6.00 3.25
N TRP A 106 2.90 6.12 4.30
CA TRP A 106 4.04 7.03 4.31
C TRP A 106 5.03 6.75 3.16
N LEU A 107 5.41 5.48 2.98
CA LEU A 107 6.36 5.08 1.94
C LEU A 107 5.81 5.32 0.54
N GLN A 108 4.50 5.16 0.31
CA GLN A 108 3.89 5.44 -0.99
C GLN A 108 3.93 6.93 -1.36
N VAL A 109 3.72 7.82 -0.39
CA VAL A 109 3.88 9.27 -0.61
C VAL A 109 5.35 9.61 -0.84
N LEU A 110 6.26 9.06 -0.04
CA LEU A 110 7.70 9.23 -0.19
C LEU A 110 8.24 8.74 -1.56
N ALA A 111 7.56 7.79 -2.19
CA ALA A 111 7.92 7.26 -3.49
C ALA A 111 7.66 8.25 -4.66
N VAL A 112 6.74 9.20 -4.49
CA VAL A 112 6.24 10.06 -5.59
C VAL A 112 6.63 11.52 -5.43
N VAL A 113 6.71 12.00 -4.19
CA VAL A 113 7.02 13.41 -3.92
C VAL A 113 8.44 13.70 -4.36
N SER A 114 8.57 14.64 -5.31
CA SER A 114 9.86 14.98 -5.92
C SER A 114 10.07 16.49 -6.13
N SER A 115 9.05 17.32 -5.90
CA SER A 115 9.09 18.76 -6.13
C SER A 115 8.18 19.50 -5.16
N SER A 116 8.53 20.73 -4.80
CA SER A 116 7.70 21.65 -3.99
C SER A 116 6.50 22.19 -4.75
N ASP A 117 6.56 22.22 -6.08
CA ASP A 117 5.56 22.90 -6.93
C ASP A 117 4.52 21.93 -7.49
N GLN A 118 4.54 20.68 -7.02
CA GLN A 118 3.62 19.62 -7.44
C GLN A 118 2.83 19.09 -6.26
N ASN A 119 1.53 18.90 -6.46
CA ASN A 119 0.66 18.26 -5.48
C ASN A 119 0.31 16.85 -5.97
N TYR A 120 0.18 15.92 -5.04
CA TYR A 120 -0.03 14.51 -5.32
C TYR A 120 -1.24 13.98 -4.55
N CYS A 121 -1.99 13.09 -5.20
CA CYS A 121 -3.03 12.27 -4.60
C CYS A 121 -2.63 10.81 -4.85
N VAL A 122 -2.26 10.10 -3.79
CA VAL A 122 -1.80 8.72 -3.84
C VAL A 122 -2.92 7.83 -3.32
N ILE A 123 -3.38 6.90 -4.14
CA ILE A 123 -4.47 5.99 -3.79
C ILE A 123 -3.97 4.55 -3.85
N SER A 124 -4.05 3.85 -2.73
CA SER A 124 -3.76 2.41 -2.68
C SER A 124 -5.06 1.62 -2.62
N CYS A 125 -5.31 0.85 -3.67
CA CYS A 125 -6.43 -0.07 -3.84
C CYS A 125 -6.05 -1.47 -3.33
N GLY A 126 -5.77 -1.56 -2.03
CA GLY A 126 -5.28 -2.77 -1.34
C GLY A 126 -6.34 -3.44 -0.47
N THR A 127 -5.92 -4.00 0.67
CA THR A 127 -6.85 -4.55 1.69
C THR A 127 -7.86 -3.51 2.17
N ALA A 128 -7.40 -2.27 2.33
CA ALA A 128 -8.26 -1.09 2.43
C ALA A 128 -7.98 -0.19 1.22
N LEU A 129 -8.91 0.70 0.91
CA LEU A 129 -8.66 1.81 0.00
C LEU A 129 -8.13 2.98 0.83
N THR A 130 -6.90 3.43 0.57
CA THR A 130 -6.34 4.62 1.21
C THR A 130 -6.18 5.74 0.19
N ILE A 131 -6.35 6.98 0.63
CA ILE A 131 -6.09 8.19 -0.15
C ILE A 131 -5.17 9.04 0.68
N ASP A 132 -3.97 9.34 0.19
CA ASP A 132 -2.99 10.20 0.86
C ASP A 132 -2.71 11.41 -0.02
N LEU A 133 -2.71 12.60 0.59
CA LEU A 133 -2.53 13.87 -0.10
C LEU A 133 -1.19 14.49 0.27
N ALA A 134 -0.50 15.05 -0.71
CA ALA A 134 0.70 15.85 -0.47
C ALA A 134 0.66 17.11 -1.32
N ASP A 135 1.02 18.23 -0.71
CA ASP A 135 1.24 19.50 -1.41
C ASP A 135 2.74 19.83 -1.32
N GLY A 136 3.44 19.68 -2.44
CA GLY A 136 4.90 19.67 -2.47
C GLY A 136 5.49 18.61 -1.54
N PHE A 137 6.38 19.05 -0.65
CA PHE A 137 7.02 18.22 0.38
C PHE A 137 6.23 18.15 1.70
N GLN A 138 4.96 18.54 1.73
CA GLN A 138 4.11 18.40 2.91
C GLN A 138 3.05 17.31 2.67
N HIS A 139 3.13 16.20 3.39
CA HIS A 139 2.02 15.26 3.50
C HIS A 139 0.89 15.93 4.29
N LEU A 140 -0.33 15.92 3.79
CA LEU A 140 -1.50 16.57 4.42
C LEU A 140 -2.34 15.60 5.26
N GLY A 141 -1.98 14.33 5.27
CA GLY A 141 -2.85 13.27 5.77
C GLY A 141 -3.71 12.69 4.65
N GLY A 142 -4.81 12.05 5.03
CA GLY A 142 -5.58 11.26 4.08
C GLY A 142 -6.79 10.55 4.67
N TYR A 143 -7.34 9.64 3.88
CA TYR A 143 -8.54 8.87 4.19
C TYR A 143 -8.26 7.38 4.14
N ILE A 144 -8.95 6.61 4.98
CA ILE A 144 -8.97 5.14 4.94
C ILE A 144 -10.43 4.73 4.77
N LEU A 145 -10.70 3.97 3.70
CA LEU A 145 -12.02 3.46 3.35
C LEU A 145 -11.99 1.93 3.24
N PRO A 146 -13.09 1.24 3.56
CA PRO A 146 -13.23 -0.15 3.16
C PRO A 146 -13.12 -0.26 1.64
N ASN A 147 -12.34 -1.23 1.15
CA ASN A 147 -12.24 -1.49 -0.29
C ASN A 147 -13.55 -2.07 -0.84
N LEU A 148 -13.59 -2.31 -2.16
CA LEU A 148 -14.75 -2.86 -2.89
C LEU A 148 -15.33 -4.11 -2.19
N TYR A 149 -14.45 -5.06 -1.87
CA TYR A 149 -14.82 -6.35 -1.29
C TYR A 149 -15.26 -6.23 0.17
N LEU A 150 -14.59 -5.43 0.99
CA LEU A 150 -14.97 -5.18 2.39
C LEU A 150 -16.33 -4.50 2.49
N GLN A 151 -16.65 -3.56 1.59
CA GLN A 151 -17.98 -2.94 1.56
C GLN A 151 -19.07 -3.95 1.21
N ARG A 152 -18.82 -4.79 0.20
CA ARG A 152 -19.74 -5.85 -0.21
C ARG A 152 -19.94 -6.86 0.93
N ASP A 153 -18.86 -7.34 1.53
CA ASP A 153 -18.90 -8.34 2.59
C ASP A 153 -19.60 -7.79 3.84
N SER A 154 -19.43 -6.50 4.15
CA SER A 154 -20.16 -5.82 5.22
C SER A 154 -21.68 -5.84 4.99
N LEU A 155 -22.14 -5.63 3.75
CA LEU A 155 -23.56 -5.73 3.41
C LEU A 155 -24.08 -7.16 3.55
N ILE A 156 -23.34 -8.15 3.04
CA ILE A 156 -23.70 -9.58 3.16
C ILE A 156 -23.86 -9.99 4.64
N GLN A 157 -22.91 -9.58 5.49
CA GLN A 157 -22.91 -9.96 6.91
C GLN A 157 -24.07 -9.35 7.70
N ASN A 158 -24.48 -8.12 7.36
CA ASN A 158 -25.42 -7.35 8.18
C ASN A 158 -26.84 -7.28 7.63
N THR A 159 -27.12 -7.87 6.46
CA THR A 159 -28.46 -7.85 5.85
C THR A 159 -29.02 -9.26 5.67
N LYS A 160 -30.12 -9.57 6.35
CA LYS A 160 -30.82 -10.85 6.18
C LYS A 160 -31.44 -10.90 4.78
N GLY A 161 -30.89 -11.73 3.91
CA GLY A 161 -31.47 -12.05 2.60
C GLY A 161 -30.68 -11.56 1.38
N ILE A 162 -29.62 -10.77 1.56
CA ILE A 162 -28.76 -10.39 0.45
C ILE A 162 -27.64 -11.43 0.30
N LYS A 163 -27.74 -12.27 -0.73
CA LYS A 163 -26.64 -13.12 -1.19
C LYS A 163 -26.01 -12.44 -2.40
N ILE A 164 -24.82 -11.87 -2.22
CA ILE A 164 -24.09 -11.21 -3.30
C ILE A 164 -22.99 -12.18 -3.75
N PRO A 165 -23.07 -12.75 -4.97
CA PRO A 165 -21.99 -13.58 -5.49
C PRO A 165 -20.75 -12.72 -5.78
N ASP A 166 -19.60 -13.37 -5.91
CA ASP A 166 -18.44 -12.74 -6.53
C ASP A 166 -18.79 -12.37 -7.98
N ALA A 167 -18.97 -11.07 -8.23
CA ALA A 167 -19.13 -10.51 -9.57
C ALA A 167 -18.16 -9.34 -9.76
N ALA A 168 -17.90 -9.00 -11.02
CA ALA A 168 -17.03 -7.88 -11.35
C ALA A 168 -17.68 -6.55 -10.94
N PHE A 169 -16.88 -5.67 -10.36
CA PHE A 169 -17.19 -4.24 -10.27
C PHE A 169 -16.83 -3.61 -11.61
N SER A 170 -17.81 -3.21 -12.42
CA SER A 170 -17.54 -2.74 -13.80
C SER A 170 -18.36 -1.54 -14.24
N GLU A 171 -19.45 -1.22 -13.55
CA GLU A 171 -20.45 -0.28 -14.02
C GLU A 171 -20.79 0.76 -12.95
N LEU A 172 -21.03 1.99 -13.41
CA LEU A 172 -21.49 3.11 -12.57
C LEU A 172 -22.98 3.42 -12.80
N SER A 173 -23.62 2.75 -13.76
CA SER A 173 -25.02 2.97 -14.10
C SER A 173 -25.96 2.44 -13.00
N PRO A 174 -27.19 2.96 -12.87
CA PRO A 174 -28.14 2.46 -11.88
C PRO A 174 -28.41 0.97 -12.05
N GLY A 175 -28.15 0.19 -11.00
CA GLY A 175 -28.37 -1.26 -10.99
C GLY A 175 -29.85 -1.62 -11.17
N ARG A 176 -30.11 -2.69 -11.93
CA ARG A 176 -31.48 -3.15 -12.26
C ARG A 176 -31.91 -4.40 -11.50
N ASN A 177 -31.05 -4.89 -10.62
CA ASN A 177 -31.33 -5.94 -9.65
C ASN A 177 -30.50 -5.67 -8.38
N THR A 178 -30.74 -6.42 -7.30
CA THR A 178 -30.07 -6.19 -6.01
C THR A 178 -28.55 -6.36 -6.08
N ILE A 179 -28.05 -7.31 -6.87
CA ILE A 179 -26.60 -7.57 -7.00
C ILE A 179 -25.93 -6.37 -7.69
N ASP A 180 -26.49 -5.92 -8.81
CA ASP A 180 -26.01 -4.75 -9.54
C ASP A 180 -26.10 -3.49 -8.66
N ALA A 181 -27.22 -3.29 -7.98
CA ALA A 181 -27.44 -2.11 -7.13
C ALA A 181 -26.36 -2.00 -6.03
N VAL A 182 -25.94 -3.14 -5.47
CA VAL A 182 -24.83 -3.16 -4.50
C VAL A 182 -23.49 -2.92 -5.18
N HIS A 183 -23.12 -3.68 -6.20
CA HIS A 183 -21.80 -3.55 -6.83
C HIS A 183 -21.60 -2.16 -7.46
N HIS A 184 -22.59 -1.66 -8.20
CA HIS A 184 -22.52 -0.35 -8.85
C HIS A 184 -22.55 0.76 -7.79
N GLY A 185 -23.35 0.62 -6.74
CA GLY A 185 -23.41 1.58 -5.64
C GLY A 185 -22.08 1.71 -4.89
N ILE A 186 -21.41 0.59 -4.60
CA ILE A 186 -20.08 0.56 -3.97
C ILE A 186 -19.04 1.25 -4.87
N LEU A 187 -18.97 0.86 -6.14
CA LEU A 187 -17.99 1.42 -7.08
C LEU A 187 -18.24 2.92 -7.30
N LEU A 188 -19.50 3.32 -7.51
CA LEU A 188 -19.91 4.71 -7.64
C LEU A 188 -19.51 5.53 -6.41
N GLY A 189 -19.74 5.00 -5.20
CA GLY A 189 -19.39 5.70 -3.96
C GLY A 189 -17.89 5.95 -3.81
N LEU A 190 -17.06 4.95 -4.11
CA LEU A 190 -15.61 5.09 -4.06
C LEU A 190 -15.08 6.04 -5.15
N ILE A 191 -15.53 5.89 -6.40
CA ILE A 191 -15.14 6.80 -7.50
C ILE A 191 -15.55 8.23 -7.16
N SER A 192 -16.79 8.47 -6.76
CA SER A 192 -17.27 9.81 -6.40
C SER A 192 -16.47 10.43 -5.25
N THR A 193 -16.03 9.62 -4.28
CA THR A 193 -15.15 10.08 -3.19
C THR A 193 -13.81 10.58 -3.72
N ILE A 194 -13.19 9.81 -4.62
CA ILE A 194 -11.91 10.17 -5.24
C ILE A 194 -12.07 11.44 -6.09
N GLU A 195 -13.12 11.50 -6.92
CA GLU A 195 -13.42 12.68 -7.73
C GLU A 195 -13.60 13.93 -6.86
N LYS A 196 -14.31 13.80 -5.73
CA LYS A 196 -14.51 14.92 -4.81
C LYS A 196 -13.19 15.45 -4.26
N VAL A 197 -12.27 14.57 -3.89
CA VAL A 197 -10.93 14.94 -3.41
C VAL A 197 -10.11 15.60 -4.53
N MET A 198 -10.14 15.04 -5.73
CA MET A 198 -9.39 15.56 -6.89
C MET A 198 -9.92 16.91 -7.39
N GLN A 199 -11.21 17.21 -7.20
CA GLN A 199 -11.80 18.51 -7.58
C GLN A 199 -11.41 19.67 -6.66
N GLN A 200 -10.91 19.40 -5.44
CA GLN A 200 -10.55 20.46 -4.49
C GLN A 200 -9.29 21.22 -4.88
N THR A 201 -8.29 20.52 -5.43
CA THR A 201 -7.03 21.12 -5.88
C THR A 201 -6.46 20.23 -6.98
N PRO A 202 -5.90 20.80 -8.06
CA PRO A 202 -5.17 20.03 -9.06
C PRO A 202 -4.06 19.22 -8.41
N ARG A 203 -4.08 17.90 -8.62
CA ARG A 203 -3.11 16.93 -8.09
C ARG A 203 -2.77 15.93 -9.17
N GLN A 204 -1.54 15.44 -9.17
CA GLN A 204 -1.18 14.24 -9.91
C GLN A 204 -1.79 13.03 -9.22
N LEU A 205 -2.59 12.26 -9.93
CA LEU A 205 -3.25 11.08 -9.40
C LEU A 205 -2.37 9.85 -9.62
N ILE A 206 -1.90 9.25 -8.52
CA ILE A 206 -1.11 8.03 -8.51
C ILE A 206 -1.96 6.91 -7.91
N LEU A 207 -2.12 5.81 -8.63
CA LEU A 207 -2.87 4.64 -8.19
C LEU A 207 -1.92 3.45 -8.01
N THR A 208 -2.08 2.70 -6.93
CA THR A 208 -1.36 1.45 -6.68
C THR A 208 -2.30 0.40 -6.06
N GLY A 209 -1.83 -0.84 -5.94
CA GLY A 209 -2.64 -1.95 -5.45
C GLY A 209 -3.34 -2.74 -6.56
N GLY A 210 -4.00 -3.83 -6.17
CA GLY A 210 -4.53 -4.83 -7.11
C GLY A 210 -5.67 -4.31 -7.97
N ASP A 211 -6.55 -3.48 -7.39
CA ASP A 211 -7.70 -2.94 -8.10
C ASP A 211 -7.42 -1.60 -8.78
N ALA A 212 -6.17 -1.08 -8.72
CA ALA A 212 -5.82 0.21 -9.33
C ALA A 212 -6.20 0.33 -10.82
N PRO A 213 -6.01 -0.71 -11.68
CA PRO A 213 -6.44 -0.63 -13.08
C PRO A 213 -7.94 -0.39 -13.25
N LEU A 214 -8.79 -0.97 -12.39
CA LEU A 214 -10.23 -0.74 -12.40
C LEU A 214 -10.55 0.72 -12.10
N PHE A 215 -9.95 1.28 -11.04
CA PHE A 215 -10.14 2.70 -10.70
C PHE A 215 -9.63 3.63 -11.81
N ALA A 216 -8.50 3.30 -12.44
CA ALA A 216 -7.93 4.08 -13.54
C ALA A 216 -8.90 4.21 -14.73
N GLN A 217 -9.67 3.16 -15.04
CA GLN A 217 -10.65 3.18 -16.13
C GLN A 217 -11.76 4.20 -15.92
N HIS A 218 -12.15 4.47 -14.68
CA HIS A 218 -13.22 5.42 -14.33
C HIS A 218 -12.72 6.82 -13.98
N LEU A 219 -11.40 7.01 -13.88
CA LEU A 219 -10.76 8.28 -13.47
C LEU A 219 -9.89 8.88 -14.58
N GLN A 220 -10.11 8.50 -15.85
CA GLN A 220 -9.29 8.92 -17.00
C GLN A 220 -9.17 10.44 -17.14
N GLN A 221 -10.20 11.19 -16.74
CA GLN A 221 -10.23 12.66 -16.73
C GLN A 221 -9.15 13.30 -15.85
N PHE A 222 -8.53 12.54 -14.94
CA PHE A 222 -7.42 13.00 -14.10
C PHE A 222 -6.06 12.45 -14.52
N ASN A 223 -5.98 11.77 -15.67
CA ASN A 223 -4.75 11.18 -16.22
C ASN A 223 -3.97 10.34 -15.17
N PRO A 224 -4.60 9.31 -14.57
CA PRO A 224 -3.99 8.54 -13.49
C PRO A 224 -2.74 7.80 -13.95
N THR A 225 -1.71 7.80 -13.11
CA THR A 225 -0.53 6.94 -13.28
C THR A 225 -0.69 5.71 -12.39
N VAL A 226 -0.66 4.51 -12.97
CA VAL A 226 -0.75 3.25 -12.22
C VAL A 226 0.65 2.70 -11.95
N GLU A 227 0.99 2.55 -10.68
CA GLU A 227 2.31 2.13 -10.21
C GLU A 227 2.22 0.89 -9.31
N SER A 228 2.33 -0.31 -9.88
CA SER A 228 2.11 -1.57 -9.14
C SER A 228 3.10 -1.81 -8.00
N ASP A 229 4.34 -1.35 -8.15
CA ASP A 229 5.43 -1.53 -7.17
C ASP A 229 5.74 -0.23 -6.39
N LEU A 230 4.73 0.64 -6.20
CA LEU A 230 4.93 1.95 -5.58
C LEU A 230 5.54 1.86 -4.17
N LEU A 231 5.05 0.92 -3.36
CA LEU A 231 5.58 0.70 -2.02
C LEU A 231 7.04 0.23 -2.04
N LEU A 232 7.41 -0.63 -3.00
CA LEU A 232 8.80 -1.04 -3.17
C LEU A 232 9.69 0.17 -3.49
N LYS A 233 9.26 1.03 -4.42
CA LYS A 233 9.97 2.28 -4.75
C LYS A 233 10.17 3.16 -3.51
N GLY A 234 9.11 3.33 -2.71
CA GLY A 234 9.15 4.08 -1.45
C GLY A 234 10.13 3.50 -0.43
N LEU A 235 10.11 2.17 -0.25
CA LEU A 235 11.01 1.48 0.68
C LEU A 235 12.47 1.53 0.22
N GLN A 236 12.71 1.42 -1.09
CA GLN A 236 14.03 1.59 -1.69
C GLN A 236 14.56 3.01 -1.47
N HIS A 237 13.73 4.03 -1.72
CA HIS A 237 14.06 5.44 -1.48
C HIS A 237 14.39 5.67 0.00
N TYR A 238 13.55 5.16 0.91
CA TYR A 238 13.78 5.26 2.35
C TYR A 238 15.15 4.69 2.74
N ILE A 239 15.48 3.49 2.30
CA ILE A 239 16.74 2.85 2.69
C ILE A 239 17.95 3.52 2.06
N ALA A 240 17.86 3.98 0.81
CA ALA A 240 18.94 4.74 0.18
C ALA A 240 19.28 6.00 0.98
N HIS A 241 18.26 6.76 1.38
CA HIS A 241 18.45 7.96 2.20
C HIS A 241 19.04 7.64 3.59
N ALA A 242 18.59 6.56 4.22
CA ALA A 242 19.14 6.12 5.51
C ALA A 242 20.63 5.73 5.44
N THR A 243 21.13 5.31 4.27
CA THR A 243 22.55 4.97 4.09
C THR A 243 23.43 6.17 3.73
N GLU A 244 22.85 7.29 3.34
CA GLU A 244 23.56 8.52 2.94
C GLU A 244 23.75 9.50 4.11
N GLN A 245 23.01 9.33 5.21
CA GLN A 245 23.18 10.11 6.44
C GLN A 245 24.12 9.38 7.43
N PRO A 246 25.27 9.97 7.82
CA PRO A 246 26.21 9.37 8.78
C PRO A 246 25.69 9.31 10.22
#